data_AF-A0A5D0RCQ7-F1
#
_entry.id   AF-A0A5D0RCQ7-F1
#
_cell.length_a   1.000
_cell.length_b   1.000
_cell.length_c   1.000
_cell.angle_alpha   90.00
_cell.angle_beta   90.00
_cell.angle_gamma   90.00
#
_symmetry.space_group_name_H-M   'P 1'
#
loop_
_entity.id
_entity.type
_entity.pdbx_description
1 polymer ?
#
loop_
_entity_poly.entity_id
_entity_poly.type
_entity_poly.pdbx_seq_one_letter_code
_entity_poly.pdbx_strand_id
1 'polypeptide(L)'
;MKISKPFESILDSYATESAKLYSVVSSLFNYPEIGEDEDLEGRLYATAFAYLCHDYLIASIELYRFEDFDGFVENMNFIPDELELLNLKEQSITIDWVPEDFSEVVWALIQDYQLKIVKDIHMVFGSQKLKMRLFSSIFKMADDQYMPDLNMNTIEFFNSNFNIK
;
A
#
# COMPACT_ATOMS: atom_id res chain seq x y z
N MET A 1 -6.72 2.87 -18.96
CA MET A 1 -6.37 3.45 -17.65
C MET A 1 -4.87 3.48 -17.59
N LYS A 2 -4.26 4.66 -17.50
CA LYS A 2 -2.82 4.80 -17.29
C LYS A 2 -2.52 4.21 -15.90
N ILE A 3 -1.50 3.37 -15.77
CA ILE A 3 -1.16 2.80 -14.47
C ILE A 3 -0.54 3.93 -13.66
N SER A 4 -0.99 4.03 -12.42
CA SER A 4 -0.50 5.03 -11.47
C SER A 4 0.98 4.78 -11.17
N LYS A 5 1.79 5.84 -11.19
CA LYS A 5 3.24 5.79 -10.91
C LYS A 5 3.60 4.94 -9.67
N PRO A 6 2.93 5.07 -8.50
CA PRO A 6 3.25 4.27 -7.32
C PRO A 6 3.26 2.75 -7.58
N PHE A 7 2.32 2.24 -8.36
CA PHE A 7 2.24 0.81 -8.67
C PHE A 7 3.33 0.40 -9.67
N GLU A 8 3.63 1.25 -10.66
CA GLU A 8 4.73 0.98 -11.60
C GLU A 8 6.10 1.02 -10.92
N SER A 9 6.29 1.90 -9.94
CA SER A 9 7.55 2.08 -9.24
C SER A 9 7.81 1.02 -8.17
N ILE A 10 6.76 0.55 -7.48
CA ILE A 10 6.92 -0.42 -6.37
C ILE A 10 6.75 -1.87 -6.85
N LEU A 11 5.94 -2.10 -7.90
CA LEU A 11 5.56 -3.44 -8.34
C LEU A 11 6.09 -3.72 -9.74
N ASP A 12 7.13 -4.55 -9.84
CA ASP A 12 7.65 -5.04 -11.12
C ASP A 12 6.63 -5.91 -11.88
N SER A 13 5.74 -6.58 -11.15
CA SER A 13 4.68 -7.45 -11.69
C SER A 13 3.34 -7.14 -11.01
N TYR A 14 2.24 -7.32 -11.73
CA TYR A 14 0.87 -7.09 -11.25
C TYR A 14 0.51 -5.63 -10.91
N ALA A 15 1.33 -4.65 -11.31
CA ALA A 15 1.05 -3.22 -11.10
C ALA A 15 -0.34 -2.79 -11.62
N THR A 16 -0.77 -3.33 -12.77
CA THR A 16 -2.11 -3.03 -13.34
C THR A 16 -3.23 -3.57 -12.47
N GLU A 17 -3.12 -4.82 -12.02
CA GLU A 17 -4.11 -5.49 -11.20
C GLU A 17 -4.21 -4.85 -9.81
N SER A 18 -3.07 -4.53 -9.19
CA SER A 18 -3.02 -3.81 -7.91
C SER A 18 -3.60 -2.40 -8.02
N ALA A 19 -3.33 -1.66 -9.10
CA ALA A 19 -3.93 -0.35 -9.34
C ALA A 19 -5.45 -0.43 -9.52
N LYS A 20 -5.95 -1.46 -10.22
CA LYS A 20 -7.40 -1.70 -10.34
C LYS A 20 -8.02 -2.05 -9.00
N LEU A 21 -7.37 -2.89 -8.20
CA LEU A 21 -7.84 -3.20 -6.85
C LEU A 21 -7.90 -1.94 -5.99
N TYR A 22 -6.87 -1.09 -6.05
CA TYR A 22 -6.87 0.20 -5.38
C TYR A 22 -8.02 1.10 -5.84
N SER A 23 -8.38 1.12 -7.14
CA SER A 23 -9.54 1.90 -7.60
C SER A 23 -10.86 1.48 -6.93
N VAL A 24 -11.00 0.18 -6.62
CA VAL A 24 -12.15 -0.33 -5.88
C VAL A 24 -12.08 0.08 -4.41
N VAL A 25 -10.91 -0.08 -3.78
CA VAL A 25 -10.69 0.28 -2.37
C VAL A 25 -10.88 1.78 -2.14
N SER A 26 -10.26 2.62 -2.97
CA SER A 26 -10.43 4.08 -2.93
C SER A 26 -11.88 4.50 -3.11
N SER A 27 -12.62 3.88 -4.04
CA SER A 27 -14.06 4.15 -4.18
C SER A 27 -14.88 3.72 -2.95
N LEU A 28 -14.56 2.57 -2.35
CA LEU A 28 -15.27 2.06 -1.16
C LEU A 28 -15.08 2.94 0.08
N PHE A 29 -13.87 3.48 0.25
CA PHE A 29 -13.49 4.27 1.43
C PHE A 29 -13.38 5.77 1.16
N ASN A 30 -13.68 6.20 -0.08
CA ASN A 30 -13.59 7.58 -0.53
C ASN A 30 -12.19 8.19 -0.36
N TYR A 31 -11.13 7.42 -0.66
CA TYR A 31 -9.76 7.93 -0.73
C TYR A 31 -9.56 8.80 -1.98
N PRO A 32 -8.60 9.73 -1.98
CA PRO A 32 -8.28 10.51 -3.17
C PRO A 32 -7.89 9.60 -4.35
N GLU A 33 -8.44 9.90 -5.52
CA GLU A 33 -8.19 9.15 -6.76
C GLU A 33 -6.81 9.47 -7.35
N ILE A 34 -6.31 8.55 -8.17
CA ILE A 34 -5.04 8.72 -8.87
C ILE A 34 -5.32 9.16 -10.31
N GLY A 35 -5.06 10.43 -10.62
CA GLY A 35 -5.38 11.09 -11.89
C GLY A 35 -4.17 11.74 -12.56
N GLU A 36 -4.38 12.68 -13.50
CA GLU A 36 -3.27 13.45 -14.09
C GLU A 36 -2.81 14.62 -13.21
N ASP A 37 -3.67 15.08 -12.31
CA ASP A 37 -3.42 16.12 -11.31
C ASP A 37 -3.42 15.51 -9.89
N GLU A 38 -2.61 14.47 -9.68
CA GLU A 38 -2.50 13.82 -8.36
C GLU A 38 -2.09 14.86 -7.31
N ASP A 39 -2.89 15.04 -6.27
CA ASP A 39 -2.47 15.77 -5.09
C ASP A 39 -1.54 14.89 -4.24
N LEU A 40 -0.86 15.51 -3.27
CA LEU A 40 0.06 14.82 -2.39
C LEU A 40 -0.61 13.64 -1.67
N GLU A 41 -1.83 13.86 -1.20
CA GLU A 41 -2.55 12.88 -0.39
C GLU A 41 -2.93 11.63 -1.20
N GLY A 42 -3.36 11.80 -2.45
CA GLY A 42 -3.61 10.71 -3.38
C GLY A 42 -2.36 9.87 -3.67
N ARG A 43 -1.19 10.52 -3.83
CA ARG A 43 0.09 9.80 -3.98
C ARG A 43 0.42 8.96 -2.74
N LEU A 44 0.19 9.50 -1.55
CA LEU A 44 0.48 8.80 -0.29
C LEU A 44 -0.42 7.57 -0.10
N TYR A 45 -1.72 7.69 -0.32
CA TYR A 45 -2.64 6.54 -0.23
C TYR A 45 -2.33 5.45 -1.26
N ALA A 46 -2.08 5.86 -2.51
CA ALA A 46 -1.73 4.94 -3.58
C ALA A 46 -0.44 4.18 -3.30
N THR A 47 0.57 4.91 -2.82
CA THR A 47 1.87 4.35 -2.41
C THR A 47 1.72 3.37 -1.27
N ALA A 48 0.98 3.75 -0.22
CA ALA A 48 0.70 2.88 0.92
C ALA A 48 0.02 1.57 0.48
N PHE A 49 -0.97 1.66 -0.40
CA PHE A 49 -1.64 0.48 -0.93
C PHE A 49 -0.74 -0.37 -1.85
N ALA A 50 0.11 0.25 -2.66
CA ALA A 50 1.08 -0.45 -3.49
C ALA A 50 2.06 -1.26 -2.64
N TYR A 51 2.54 -0.72 -1.53
CA TYR A 51 3.36 -1.47 -0.58
C TYR A 51 2.59 -2.61 0.12
N LEU A 52 1.31 -2.42 0.48
CA LEU A 52 0.49 -3.53 1.00
C LEU A 52 0.34 -4.67 -0.03
N CYS A 53 0.19 -4.32 -1.31
CA CYS A 53 0.20 -5.30 -2.39
C CYS A 53 1.57 -5.97 -2.50
N HIS A 54 2.65 -5.21 -2.48
CA HIS A 54 4.02 -5.72 -2.52
C HIS A 54 4.25 -6.75 -1.43
N ASP A 55 3.92 -6.45 -0.17
CA ASP A 55 4.13 -7.35 0.95
C ASP A 55 3.31 -8.64 0.81
N TYR A 56 2.08 -8.52 0.33
CA TYR A 56 1.26 -9.68 0.00
C TYR A 56 1.89 -10.52 -1.12
N LEU A 57 2.42 -9.89 -2.17
CA LEU A 57 3.06 -10.57 -3.27
C LEU A 57 4.38 -11.22 -2.84
N ILE A 58 5.23 -10.57 -2.04
CA ILE A 58 6.43 -11.19 -1.48
C ILE A 58 6.06 -12.48 -0.71
N ALA A 59 5.05 -12.39 0.15
CA ALA A 59 4.57 -13.54 0.92
C ALA A 59 4.01 -14.67 0.03
N SER A 60 3.39 -14.32 -1.10
CA SER A 60 2.66 -15.26 -1.95
C SER A 60 3.48 -15.84 -3.11
N ILE A 61 4.45 -15.09 -3.65
CA ILE A 61 5.15 -15.38 -4.90
C ILE A 61 6.67 -15.10 -4.88
N GLU A 62 7.27 -14.83 -3.71
CA GLU A 62 8.72 -14.55 -3.55
C GLU A 62 9.22 -13.43 -4.50
N LEU A 63 8.52 -12.28 -4.53
CA LEU A 63 9.03 -11.08 -5.21
C LEU A 63 10.15 -10.40 -4.40
N TYR A 64 11.05 -9.72 -5.11
CA TYR A 64 12.15 -8.97 -4.51
C TYR A 64 11.72 -7.55 -4.13
N ARG A 65 12.33 -7.04 -3.06
CA ARG A 65 12.10 -5.70 -2.51
C ARG A 65 12.66 -4.64 -3.45
N PHE A 66 11.97 -3.50 -3.56
CA PHE A 66 12.56 -2.30 -4.14
C PHE A 66 13.72 -1.82 -3.24
N GLU A 67 14.97 -2.01 -3.68
CA GLU A 67 16.17 -1.78 -2.88
C GLU A 67 16.58 -0.29 -2.76
N ASP A 68 16.07 0.59 -3.63
CA ASP A 68 16.49 2.01 -3.73
C ASP A 68 15.37 2.98 -3.33
N PHE A 69 15.09 3.11 -2.04
CA PHE A 69 13.98 3.96 -1.58
C PHE A 69 14.19 5.46 -1.90
N ASP A 70 15.42 5.96 -1.90
CA ASP A 70 15.69 7.35 -2.27
C ASP A 70 15.37 7.61 -3.75
N GLY A 71 15.78 6.69 -4.64
CA GLY A 71 15.37 6.72 -6.04
C GLY A 71 13.85 6.62 -6.22
N PHE A 72 13.15 5.87 -5.35
CA PHE A 72 11.67 5.87 -5.33
C PHE A 72 11.10 7.25 -5.00
N VAL A 73 11.61 7.91 -3.94
CA VAL A 73 11.14 9.23 -3.50
C VAL A 73 11.30 10.27 -4.62
N GLU A 74 12.42 10.23 -5.33
CA GLU A 74 12.68 11.08 -6.50
C GLU A 74 11.71 10.78 -7.66
N ASN A 75 11.55 9.51 -8.03
CA ASN A 75 10.67 9.08 -9.13
C ASN A 75 9.20 9.44 -8.89
N MET A 76 8.79 9.36 -7.62
CA MET A 76 7.46 9.74 -7.16
C MET A 76 7.23 11.24 -7.09
N ASN A 77 8.29 12.04 -7.22
CA ASN A 77 8.25 13.50 -7.22
C ASN A 77 7.57 14.06 -5.96
N PHE A 78 7.97 13.58 -4.79
CA PHE A 78 7.52 14.09 -3.49
C PHE A 78 8.24 15.39 -3.07
N ILE A 79 9.43 15.63 -3.60
CA ILE A 79 10.29 16.77 -3.25
C ILE A 79 9.56 18.13 -3.35
N PRO A 80 8.76 18.40 -4.40
CA PRO A 80 8.04 19.67 -4.51
C PRO A 80 7.04 19.93 -3.36
N ASP A 81 6.59 18.88 -2.66
CA ASP A 81 5.59 18.97 -1.59
C ASP A 81 6.21 18.87 -0.18
N GLU A 82 7.51 19.13 -0.05
CA GLU A 82 8.25 18.96 1.22
C GLU A 82 7.58 19.65 2.42
N LEU A 83 7.14 20.90 2.26
CA LEU A 83 6.47 21.63 3.33
C LEU A 83 5.14 21.00 3.73
N GLU A 84 4.39 20.47 2.76
CA GLU A 84 3.10 19.82 3.00
C GLU A 84 3.29 18.46 3.68
N LEU A 85 4.31 17.70 3.28
CA LEU A 85 4.72 16.46 3.94
C LEU A 85 5.13 16.70 5.40
N LEU A 86 5.90 17.75 5.68
CA LEU A 86 6.26 18.12 7.06
C LEU A 86 5.01 18.46 7.89
N ASN A 87 4.05 19.18 7.32
CA ASN A 87 2.79 19.48 8.00
C ASN A 87 1.94 18.22 8.26
N LEU A 88 1.88 17.29 7.29
CA LEU A 88 1.18 16.01 7.46
C LEU A 88 1.84 15.16 8.54
N LYS A 89 3.17 15.17 8.63
CA LYS A 89 3.92 14.45 9.67
C LYS A 89 3.57 14.98 11.06
N GLU A 90 3.48 16.30 11.25
CA GLU A 90 3.09 16.88 12.54
C GLU A 90 1.68 16.47 12.98
N GLN A 91 0.81 16.12 12.04
CA GLN A 91 -0.55 15.63 12.29
C GLN A 91 -0.61 14.11 12.47
N SER A 92 0.49 13.40 12.16
CA SER A 92 0.57 11.97 12.36
C SER A 92 0.67 11.61 13.85
N ILE A 93 0.03 10.50 14.21
CA ILE A 93 -0.12 10.03 15.59
C ILE A 93 0.66 8.72 15.82
N THR A 94 1.35 8.21 14.80
CA THR A 94 1.90 6.84 14.79
C THR A 94 3.43 6.77 14.70
N ILE A 95 4.10 7.92 14.65
CA ILE A 95 5.55 8.01 14.53
C ILE A 95 6.17 8.24 15.93
N ASP A 96 6.70 7.16 16.55
CA ASP A 96 7.39 7.21 17.86
C ASP A 96 8.89 7.60 17.76
N TRP A 97 9.35 7.96 16.56
CA TRP A 97 10.75 8.30 16.28
C TRP A 97 10.85 9.60 15.48
N VAL A 98 12.03 10.21 15.45
CA VAL A 98 12.24 11.49 14.76
C VAL A 98 12.97 11.20 13.45
N PRO A 99 12.32 11.38 12.28
CA PRO A 99 12.98 11.36 10.98
C PRO A 99 14.21 12.25 10.93
N GLU A 100 15.34 11.69 10.49
CA GLU A 100 16.63 12.35 10.30
C GLU A 100 16.72 13.04 8.94
N ASP A 101 15.99 12.54 7.93
CA ASP A 101 15.95 13.11 6.58
C ASP A 101 14.55 13.11 5.92
N PHE A 102 14.49 13.67 4.71
CA PHE A 102 13.26 13.80 3.93
C PHE A 102 12.66 12.45 3.52
N SER A 103 13.48 11.49 3.10
CA SER A 103 13.04 10.15 2.73
C SER A 103 12.40 9.45 3.93
N GLU A 104 12.99 9.59 5.12
CA GLU A 104 12.44 9.08 6.36
C GLU A 104 11.09 9.71 6.74
N VAL A 105 10.88 11.00 6.44
CA VAL A 105 9.56 11.64 6.59
C VAL A 105 8.54 11.01 5.66
N VAL A 106 8.89 10.83 4.38
CA VAL A 106 8.00 10.19 3.38
C VAL A 106 7.69 8.76 3.80
N TRP A 107 8.69 8.00 4.25
CA TRP A 107 8.51 6.63 4.72
C TRP A 107 7.55 6.55 5.91
N ALA A 108 7.74 7.42 6.90
CA ALA A 108 6.88 7.44 8.09
C ALA A 108 5.42 7.72 7.73
N LEU A 109 5.18 8.68 6.83
CA LEU A 109 3.82 8.96 6.33
C LEU A 109 3.23 7.79 5.54
N ILE A 110 4.01 7.10 4.71
CA ILE A 110 3.55 5.89 4.02
C ILE A 110 3.07 4.85 5.03
N GLN A 111 3.83 4.62 6.11
CA GLN A 111 3.46 3.68 7.18
C GLN A 111 2.14 4.08 7.87
N ASP A 112 1.95 5.36 8.14
CA ASP A 112 0.71 5.86 8.76
C ASP A 112 -0.51 5.62 7.87
N TYR A 113 -0.37 5.90 6.58
CA TYR A 113 -1.44 5.70 5.61
C TYR A 113 -1.72 4.20 5.39
N GLN A 114 -0.70 3.34 5.43
CA GLN A 114 -0.92 1.88 5.44
C GLN A 114 -1.76 1.44 6.63
N LEU A 115 -1.45 1.92 7.83
CA LEU A 115 -2.22 1.58 9.04
C LEU A 115 -3.68 2.04 8.95
N LYS A 116 -3.93 3.23 8.39
CA LYS A 116 -5.30 3.71 8.11
C LYS A 116 -6.02 2.76 7.16
N ILE A 117 -5.43 2.46 6.01
CA ILE A 117 -5.99 1.54 5.00
C ILE A 117 -6.32 0.18 5.61
N VAL A 118 -5.40 -0.37 6.40
CA VAL A 118 -5.59 -1.67 7.07
C VAL A 118 -6.78 -1.62 8.03
N LYS A 119 -6.91 -0.56 8.84
CA LYS A 119 -8.04 -0.39 9.78
C LYS A 119 -9.37 -0.32 9.03
N ASP A 120 -9.40 0.42 7.94
CA ASP A 120 -10.60 0.58 7.11
C ASP A 120 -11.00 -0.74 6.43
N ILE A 121 -10.03 -1.48 5.89
CA ILE A 121 -10.24 -2.86 5.40
C ILE A 121 -10.74 -3.76 6.52
N HIS A 122 -10.20 -3.64 7.75
CA HIS A 122 -10.65 -4.44 8.89
C HIS A 122 -12.12 -4.19 9.24
N MET A 123 -12.56 -2.94 9.18
CA MET A 123 -13.94 -2.56 9.49
C MET A 123 -14.97 -3.15 8.52
N VAL A 124 -14.64 -3.22 7.23
CA VAL A 124 -15.56 -3.70 6.18
C VAL A 124 -15.46 -5.21 5.99
N PHE A 125 -14.26 -5.78 6.06
CA PHE A 125 -14.03 -7.20 5.84
C PHE A 125 -13.81 -7.93 7.17
N GLY A 126 -14.91 -8.31 7.83
CA GLY A 126 -14.87 -8.87 9.19
C GLY A 126 -14.21 -10.25 9.37
N SER A 127 -13.69 -10.89 8.30
CA SER A 127 -12.98 -12.17 8.42
C SER A 127 -11.68 -12.17 7.65
N GLN A 128 -10.70 -12.93 8.16
CA GLN A 128 -9.42 -13.19 7.47
C GLN A 128 -9.65 -13.67 6.04
N LYS A 129 -10.58 -14.60 5.83
CA LYS A 129 -10.91 -15.13 4.49
C LYS A 129 -11.32 -14.02 3.52
N LEU A 130 -12.14 -13.07 3.96
CA LEU A 130 -12.58 -11.96 3.11
C LEU A 130 -11.46 -10.95 2.83
N LYS A 131 -10.61 -10.66 3.81
CA LYS A 131 -9.43 -9.81 3.63
C LYS A 131 -8.46 -10.43 2.61
N MET A 132 -8.17 -11.71 2.75
CA MET A 132 -7.35 -12.42 1.77
C MET A 132 -8.02 -12.38 0.38
N ARG A 133 -9.36 -12.52 0.30
CA ARG A 133 -10.14 -12.46 -0.97
C ARG A 133 -9.98 -11.16 -1.70
N LEU A 134 -9.86 -10.07 -0.96
CA LEU A 134 -9.56 -8.78 -1.53
C LEU A 134 -8.20 -8.80 -2.23
N PHE A 135 -7.13 -9.21 -1.55
CA PHE A 135 -5.77 -9.15 -2.10
C PHE A 135 -5.47 -10.19 -3.18
N SER A 136 -5.95 -11.41 -3.04
CA SER A 136 -5.79 -12.46 -4.06
C SER A 136 -6.53 -12.15 -5.37
N SER A 137 -7.47 -11.21 -5.37
CA SER A 137 -8.10 -10.73 -6.61
C SER A 137 -7.07 -10.13 -7.58
N ILE A 138 -5.89 -9.71 -7.09
CA ILE A 138 -4.74 -9.32 -7.92
C ILE A 138 -4.37 -10.43 -8.91
N PHE A 139 -4.47 -11.70 -8.51
CA PHE A 139 -4.09 -12.84 -9.34
C PHE A 139 -5.20 -13.37 -10.25
N LYS A 140 -6.42 -12.81 -10.20
CA LYS A 140 -7.61 -13.30 -10.93
C LYS A 140 -7.87 -14.80 -10.73
N MET A 141 -7.60 -15.33 -9.53
CA MET A 141 -7.79 -16.74 -9.22
C MET A 141 -9.27 -17.13 -9.16
N ALA A 142 -9.60 -18.33 -9.64
CA ALA A 142 -10.92 -18.91 -9.47
C ALA A 142 -11.19 -19.26 -8.00
N ASP A 143 -12.45 -19.21 -7.57
CA ASP A 143 -12.88 -19.39 -6.17
C ASP A 143 -12.46 -20.75 -5.54
N ASP A 144 -12.16 -21.75 -6.37
CA ASP A 144 -11.71 -23.10 -5.99
C ASP A 144 -10.19 -23.26 -5.96
N GLN A 145 -9.45 -22.34 -6.60
CA GLN A 145 -7.98 -22.22 -6.54
C GLN A 145 -7.52 -21.25 -5.46
N TYR A 146 -8.48 -20.73 -4.71
CA TYR A 146 -8.37 -19.63 -3.77
C TYR A 146 -7.48 -19.93 -2.54
N MET A 147 -7.20 -21.21 -2.27
CA MET A 147 -6.35 -21.66 -1.18
C MET A 147 -5.81 -23.09 -1.44
N PRO A 148 -4.67 -23.28 -2.11
CA PRO A 148 -3.87 -24.47 -1.88
C PRO A 148 -2.92 -24.13 -0.74
N ASP A 149 -3.40 -24.23 0.50
CA ASP A 149 -2.65 -23.99 1.74
C ASP A 149 -2.02 -22.59 1.84
N LEU A 150 -2.56 -21.72 2.70
CA LEU A 150 -1.83 -20.50 3.11
C LEU A 150 -0.43 -20.93 3.57
N ASN A 151 0.60 -20.69 2.75
CA ASN A 151 1.96 -20.94 3.18
C ASN A 151 2.21 -20.07 4.44
N MET A 152 3.17 -20.46 5.29
CA MET A 152 3.44 -19.71 6.52
C MET A 152 3.69 -18.21 6.26
N ASN A 153 4.27 -17.87 5.12
CA ASN A 153 4.55 -16.49 4.73
C ASN A 153 3.27 -15.66 4.52
N THR A 154 2.19 -16.26 4.01
CA THR A 154 0.89 -15.59 3.84
C THR A 154 0.18 -15.39 5.18
N ILE A 155 0.38 -16.33 6.11
CA ILE A 155 -0.07 -16.19 7.51
C ILE A 155 0.72 -15.08 8.21
N GLU A 156 2.03 -14.99 7.97
CA GLU A 156 2.89 -13.91 8.48
C GLU A 156 2.49 -12.54 7.91
N PHE A 157 2.22 -12.42 6.61
CA PHE A 157 1.65 -11.19 6.03
C PHE A 157 0.38 -10.77 6.77
N PHE A 158 -0.54 -11.71 6.98
CA PHE A 158 -1.78 -11.42 7.70
C PHE A 158 -1.53 -10.97 9.14
N ASN A 159 -0.62 -11.65 9.83
CA ASN A 159 -0.28 -11.31 11.21
C ASN A 159 0.39 -9.94 11.34
N SER A 160 1.34 -9.64 10.46
CA SER A 160 2.10 -8.40 10.44
C SER A 160 1.25 -7.19 10.06
N ASN A 161 0.26 -7.39 9.18
CA ASN A 161 -0.55 -6.28 8.67
C ASN A 161 -1.94 -6.17 9.32
N PHE A 162 -2.65 -7.27 9.62
CA PHE A 162 -4.07 -7.22 10.01
C PHE A 162 -4.36 -7.63 11.45
N ASN A 163 -3.36 -8.06 12.21
CA ASN A 163 -3.48 -8.46 13.61
C ASN A 163 -3.19 -7.27 14.54
N ILE A 164 -3.91 -6.17 14.31
CA ILE A 164 -3.87 -4.98 15.16
C ILE A 164 -4.63 -5.30 16.45
N LYS A 165 -3.97 -5.15 17.60
CA LYS A 165 -4.59 -5.23 18.94
C LYS A 165 -5.42 -4.00 19.25
#